data_AF-A0A6B3PIE5-F1
#
_entry.id   AF-A0A6B3PIE5-F1
#
_cell.length_a   1.000
_cell.length_b   1.000
_cell.length_c   1.000
_cell.angle_alpha   90.00
_cell.angle_beta   90.00
_cell.angle_gamma   90.00
#
_symmetry.space_group_name_H-M   'P 1'
#
loop_
_entity.id
_entity.type
_entity.pdbx_description
1 polymer ?
#
loop_
_entity_poly.entity_id
_entity_poly.type
_entity_poly.pdbx_seq_one_letter_code
_entity_poly.pdbx_strand_id
1 'polypeptide(L)'
;MAYFDCTEEDARYFYGRTALTDELLEKVRVGNFLAVLGASGSGKSSVVRAGLLYQLQLGRRLSGSESWQIKIFHPGEHPLNSLALDFLDSELSDIKRATQLAQAEELIKKGSEGLRQIISVADTPKLVLVVDQFEEAFTLCQDTSERQQFFACLFDALPKTDKLCLVLTMRADFFSKCIEQEYSGLAQLMQQHGVVVMGMSEEELRKAIVEPAKQVELEIEPALVEQILADVADAPGYLPLLQYTLTRLWEERTDNCLQLKTYVQLGGVMGTLRQRADQVYEGFSEEEKAAARYIFLELTQLGEGTEDTRRRVLQPNLVNERYGEKLIETVVQKLADEKLVVTTEIVAKGGRAERVAVVDVAHEALIRHWSLLRSWVSENRDAIRVKRKIEMAAEEWESQGKLKDYLFVGLKLTEAENFLGNYEKLGLLSVLGKEFMDRSIRQRKINKWFRVGEFAAFISVVVLGAGLSIYLGIQLSVQLENQTLFQIQNQTLFQNFGSPSAIAFSPDGKQILSASRDRTLRLWDTDSGQLLRTIEGHTDDVTAVAFSPDGKQILSASRDRTLRLWDTDSGTLVETQELEGDTDSVTAVAFSPDGKQILSASRDRTLRLWDTDSGTLIRITE
;
A
#
# COMPACT_ATOMS: atom_id res chain seq x y z
N MET A 1 18.57 37.84 18.91
CA MET A 1 20.05 37.96 18.96
C MET A 1 20.53 38.20 17.54
N ALA A 2 21.28 39.27 17.31
CA ALA A 2 21.87 39.51 16.00
C ALA A 2 22.99 38.47 15.76
N TYR A 3 23.00 37.86 14.58
CA TYR A 3 24.16 37.10 14.10
C TYR A 3 25.21 38.10 13.63
N PHE A 4 26.49 37.76 13.79
CA PHE A 4 27.57 38.51 13.16
C PHE A 4 27.33 38.56 11.64
N ASP A 5 27.31 39.76 11.08
CA ASP A 5 27.25 39.99 9.64
C ASP A 5 28.57 40.59 9.13
N CYS A 6 28.67 40.84 7.83
CA CYS A 6 29.83 41.47 7.19
C CYS A 6 29.91 42.98 7.43
N THR A 7 29.41 43.49 8.57
CA THR A 7 29.44 44.93 8.88
C THR A 7 30.72 45.33 9.63
N GLU A 8 31.09 46.60 9.53
CA GLU A 8 32.23 47.13 10.28
C GLU A 8 32.02 47.04 11.80
N GLU A 9 30.79 47.23 12.27
CA GLU A 9 30.46 47.14 13.69
C GLU A 9 30.66 45.72 14.23
N ASP A 10 30.13 44.72 13.53
CA ASP A 10 30.27 43.31 13.86
C ASP A 10 31.75 42.86 13.89
N ALA A 11 32.52 43.28 12.89
CA ALA A 11 33.92 42.92 12.78
C ALA A 11 34.78 43.46 13.93
N ARG A 12 34.42 44.60 14.54
CA ARG A 12 35.14 45.18 15.69
C ARG A 12 35.07 44.29 16.94
N TYR A 13 34.05 43.45 17.04
CA TYR A 13 33.84 42.53 18.16
C TYR A 13 34.14 41.07 17.81
N PHE A 14 34.61 40.80 16.59
CA PHE A 14 34.93 39.45 16.12
C PHE A 14 36.38 39.07 16.41
N TYR A 15 36.62 38.39 17.54
CA TYR A 15 37.96 37.97 17.99
C TYR A 15 38.15 36.45 18.01
N GLY A 16 39.41 36.02 18.07
CA GLY A 16 39.77 34.61 18.28
C GLY A 16 39.65 33.71 17.05
N ARG A 17 39.44 34.25 15.84
CA ARG A 17 39.34 33.45 14.61
C ARG A 17 40.26 33.91 13.48
N THR A 18 41.27 34.73 13.78
CA THR A 18 42.14 35.35 12.77
C THR A 18 42.85 34.32 11.89
N ALA A 19 43.46 33.28 12.48
CA ALA A 19 44.18 32.25 11.72
C ALA A 19 43.25 31.48 10.76
N LEU A 20 42.05 31.14 11.24
CA LEU A 20 41.03 30.50 10.41
C LEU A 20 40.55 31.44 9.30
N THR A 21 40.32 32.71 9.58
CA THR A 21 39.97 33.71 8.55
C THR A 21 41.05 33.81 7.47
N ASP A 22 42.32 33.78 7.85
CA ASP A 22 43.44 33.79 6.90
C ASP A 22 43.47 32.52 6.03
N GLU A 23 43.22 31.35 6.61
CA GLU A 23 43.09 30.10 5.85
C GLU A 23 41.94 30.18 4.82
N LEU A 24 40.76 30.68 5.22
CA LEU A 24 39.63 30.83 4.30
C LEU A 24 39.94 31.81 3.16
N LEU A 25 40.62 32.92 3.45
CA LEU A 25 41.03 33.92 2.46
C LEU A 25 41.99 33.32 1.42
N GLU A 26 42.97 32.53 1.84
CA GLU A 26 43.89 31.85 0.92
C GLU A 26 43.16 30.85 0.01
N LYS A 27 42.17 30.12 0.53
CA LYS A 27 41.36 29.21 -0.28
C LYS A 27 40.54 29.96 -1.34
N VAL A 28 39.94 31.09 -0.99
CA VAL A 28 39.18 31.94 -1.94
C VAL A 28 40.09 32.64 -2.96
N ARG A 29 41.34 32.93 -2.58
CA ARG A 29 42.34 33.49 -3.49
C ARG A 29 42.72 32.50 -4.59
N VAL A 30 42.96 31.24 -4.22
CA VAL A 30 43.47 30.21 -5.14
C VAL A 30 42.36 29.49 -5.92
N GLY A 31 41.14 29.43 -5.38
CA GLY A 31 40.03 28.67 -5.95
C GLY A 31 38.77 29.49 -6.26
N ASN A 32 37.81 28.81 -6.88
CA ASN A 32 36.44 29.27 -7.11
C ASN A 32 35.41 28.51 -6.25
N PHE A 33 35.88 27.62 -5.36
CA PHE A 33 35.03 26.85 -4.47
C PHE A 33 35.67 26.72 -3.08
N LEU A 34 34.87 26.90 -2.03
CA LEU A 34 35.25 26.72 -0.63
C LEU A 34 34.07 26.12 0.14
N ALA A 35 34.30 25.00 0.81
CA ALA A 35 33.32 24.42 1.74
C ALA A 35 33.78 24.61 3.19
N VAL A 36 32.99 25.31 4.00
CA VAL A 36 33.26 25.54 5.43
C VAL A 36 32.39 24.58 6.24
N LEU A 37 33.01 23.51 6.72
CA LEU A 37 32.36 22.40 7.41
C LEU A 37 32.57 22.50 8.92
N GLY A 38 31.67 21.97 9.73
CA GLY A 38 31.88 21.94 11.19
C GLY A 38 30.60 21.69 11.98
N ALA A 39 30.73 21.38 13.26
CA ALA A 39 29.58 21.11 14.13
C ALA A 39 28.59 22.28 14.17
N SER A 40 27.33 22.02 14.50
CA SER A 40 26.36 23.10 14.75
C SER A 40 26.86 23.99 15.88
N GLY A 41 26.68 25.30 15.75
CA GLY A 41 27.18 26.26 16.75
C GLY A 41 28.71 26.44 16.81
N SER A 42 29.51 25.85 15.92
CA SER A 42 30.98 26.06 15.89
C SER A 42 31.42 27.46 15.42
N GLY A 43 30.48 28.30 14.95
CA GLY A 43 30.77 29.65 14.45
C GLY A 43 31.08 29.74 12.96
N LYS A 44 30.70 28.74 12.16
CA LYS A 44 30.91 28.71 10.69
C LYS A 44 30.40 29.97 9.99
N SER A 45 29.12 30.30 10.18
CA SER A 45 28.50 31.48 9.56
C SER A 45 29.17 32.77 10.06
N SER A 46 29.51 32.86 11.34
CA SER A 46 30.22 34.02 11.91
C SER A 46 31.60 34.23 11.30
N VAL A 47 32.41 33.17 11.16
CA VAL A 47 33.76 33.29 10.55
C VAL A 47 33.70 33.57 9.05
N VAL A 48 32.68 33.07 8.36
CA VAL A 48 32.46 33.43 6.96
C VAL A 48 32.05 34.90 6.86
N ARG A 49 31.06 35.36 7.61
CA ARG A 49 30.53 36.73 7.48
C ARG A 49 31.47 37.81 8.03
N ALA A 50 31.71 37.82 9.34
CA ALA A 50 32.53 38.84 10.00
C ALA A 50 34.05 38.63 9.81
N GLY A 51 34.46 37.42 9.45
CA GLY A 51 35.84 37.10 9.07
C GLY A 51 36.07 37.28 7.57
N LEU A 52 35.76 36.23 6.80
CA LEU A 52 36.10 36.15 5.37
C LEU A 52 35.49 37.28 4.55
N LEU A 53 34.16 37.44 4.54
CA LEU A 53 33.47 38.38 3.67
C LEU A 53 33.81 39.83 4.01
N TYR A 54 33.88 40.16 5.30
CA TYR A 54 34.32 41.48 5.73
C TYR A 54 35.76 41.81 5.27
N GLN A 55 36.69 40.86 5.37
CA GLN A 55 38.05 41.07 4.86
C GLN A 55 38.11 41.20 3.33
N LEU A 56 37.22 40.52 2.61
CA LEU A 56 37.07 40.70 1.16
C LEU A 56 36.54 42.10 0.82
N GLN A 57 35.53 42.60 1.53
CA GLN A 57 35.02 43.97 1.33
C GLN A 57 36.07 45.05 1.60
N LEU A 58 36.95 44.82 2.59
CA LEU A 58 38.03 45.76 2.90
C LEU A 58 39.12 45.83 1.83
N GLY A 59 39.34 44.76 1.05
CA GLY A 59 40.40 44.70 0.03
C GLY A 59 41.85 44.74 0.56
N ARG A 60 42.05 44.79 1.88
CA ARG A 60 43.38 44.98 2.50
C ARG A 60 44.23 43.71 2.49
N ARG A 61 43.62 42.55 2.78
CA ARG A 61 44.29 41.24 2.81
C ARG A 61 44.29 40.55 1.44
N LEU A 62 43.38 40.96 0.55
CA LEU A 62 43.28 40.46 -0.82
C LEU A 62 43.01 41.64 -1.76
N SER A 63 44.06 42.18 -2.38
CA SER A 63 43.93 43.37 -3.22
C SER A 63 42.97 43.15 -4.39
N GLY A 64 42.06 44.10 -4.61
CA GLY A 64 41.03 44.06 -5.66
C GLY A 64 39.73 43.38 -5.23
N SER A 65 39.67 42.73 -4.05
CA SER A 65 38.45 42.09 -3.57
C SER A 65 37.38 43.07 -3.12
N GLU A 66 37.73 44.34 -2.88
CA GLU A 66 36.79 45.42 -2.56
C GLU A 66 35.80 45.71 -3.70
N SER A 67 36.13 45.29 -4.93
CA SER A 67 35.27 45.41 -6.11
C SER A 67 34.40 44.18 -6.38
N TRP A 68 34.54 43.12 -5.58
CA TRP A 68 33.80 41.88 -5.75
C TRP A 68 32.38 42.03 -5.22
N GLN A 69 31.41 41.49 -5.95
CA GLN A 69 30.04 41.44 -5.48
C GLN A 69 29.87 40.24 -4.55
N ILE A 70 29.24 40.45 -3.38
CA ILE A 70 28.97 39.40 -2.40
C ILE A 70 27.46 39.21 -2.29
N LYS A 71 27.02 37.95 -2.33
CA LYS A 71 25.62 37.54 -2.30
C LYS A 71 25.48 36.38 -1.32
N ILE A 72 24.53 36.48 -0.37
CA ILE A 72 24.38 35.53 0.75
C ILE A 72 22.93 35.10 0.81
N PHE A 73 22.66 33.81 0.69
CA PHE A 73 21.32 33.28 0.84
C PHE A 73 21.32 31.95 1.60
N HIS A 74 20.13 31.56 2.05
CA HIS A 74 19.87 30.27 2.69
C HIS A 74 18.97 29.46 1.74
N PRO A 75 19.23 28.15 1.53
CA PRO A 75 18.41 27.34 0.64
C PRO A 75 16.92 27.34 1.00
N GLY A 76 16.57 27.13 2.28
CA GLY A 76 15.19 27.00 2.71
C GLY A 76 14.43 25.82 2.06
N GLU A 77 13.10 25.91 2.04
CA GLU A 77 12.22 24.88 1.47
C GLU A 77 12.27 24.81 -0.07
N HIS A 78 12.53 25.96 -0.72
CA HIS A 78 12.59 26.11 -2.18
C HIS A 78 13.93 26.72 -2.64
N PRO A 79 15.01 25.93 -2.70
CA PRO A 79 16.37 26.42 -2.95
C PRO A 79 16.55 27.20 -4.24
N LEU A 80 15.86 26.82 -5.33
CA LEU A 80 15.95 27.52 -6.61
C LEU A 80 15.32 28.91 -6.55
N ASN A 81 14.18 29.03 -5.87
CA ASN A 81 13.51 30.30 -5.65
C ASN A 81 14.33 31.21 -4.72
N SER A 82 14.92 30.66 -3.65
CA SER A 82 15.82 31.39 -2.76
C SER A 82 17.03 31.97 -3.51
N LEU A 83 17.61 31.19 -4.44
CA LEU A 83 18.69 31.65 -5.31
C LEU A 83 18.22 32.79 -6.25
N ALA A 84 17.04 32.67 -6.87
CA ALA A 84 16.46 33.71 -7.72
C ALA A 84 16.26 35.04 -6.99
N LEU A 85 15.73 34.97 -5.76
CA LEU A 85 15.43 36.14 -4.96
C LEU A 85 16.67 36.96 -4.59
N ASP A 86 17.83 36.33 -4.45
CA ASP A 86 19.08 37.01 -4.06
C ASP A 86 19.69 37.83 -5.22
N PHE A 87 19.33 37.55 -6.47
CA PHE A 87 19.70 38.35 -7.64
C PHE A 87 18.77 39.54 -7.91
N LEU A 88 17.78 39.80 -7.04
CA LEU A 88 16.95 41.00 -7.14
C LEU A 88 17.69 42.23 -6.62
N ASP A 89 17.55 43.35 -7.33
CA ASP A 89 17.97 44.64 -6.81
C ASP A 89 17.01 45.12 -5.71
N SER A 90 17.58 45.46 -4.55
CA SER A 90 16.85 45.91 -3.36
C SER A 90 16.19 47.29 -3.53
N GLU A 91 16.60 48.08 -4.52
CA GLU A 91 16.14 49.46 -4.76
C GLU A 91 14.98 49.58 -5.77
N LEU A 92 14.44 48.46 -6.27
CA LEU A 92 13.38 48.47 -7.29
C LEU A 92 11.97 48.56 -6.71
N SER A 93 11.10 49.33 -7.38
CA SER A 93 9.65 49.33 -7.16
C SER A 93 9.03 47.94 -7.36
N ASP A 94 7.97 47.60 -6.62
CA ASP A 94 7.33 46.27 -6.60
C ASP A 94 7.04 45.67 -7.99
N ILE A 95 6.60 46.48 -8.96
CA ILE A 95 6.28 46.04 -10.33
C ILE A 95 7.54 45.61 -11.10
N LYS A 96 8.63 46.36 -10.95
CA LYS A 96 9.93 46.04 -11.58
C LYS A 96 10.57 44.82 -10.91
N ARG A 97 10.41 44.69 -9.60
CA ARG A 97 10.88 43.54 -8.82
C ARG A 97 10.21 42.23 -9.25
N ALA A 98 8.89 42.25 -9.47
CA ALA A 98 8.16 41.08 -9.99
C ALA A 98 8.65 40.67 -11.40
N THR A 99 8.95 41.65 -12.25
CA THR A 99 9.46 41.39 -13.62
C THR A 99 10.87 40.81 -13.61
N GLN A 100 11.78 41.38 -12.80
CA GLN A 100 13.13 40.84 -12.60
C GLN A 100 13.09 39.44 -11.98
N LEU A 101 12.19 39.20 -11.01
CA LEU A 101 12.06 37.88 -10.39
C LEU A 101 11.63 36.83 -11.41
N ALA A 102 10.62 37.13 -12.23
CA ALA A 102 10.21 36.22 -13.29
C ALA A 102 11.35 35.91 -14.28
N GLN A 103 12.16 36.91 -14.63
CA GLN A 103 13.34 36.73 -15.49
C GLN A 103 14.43 35.89 -14.80
N ALA A 104 14.72 36.15 -13.52
CA ALA A 104 15.69 35.39 -12.75
C ALA A 104 15.24 33.94 -12.55
N GLU A 105 13.97 33.70 -12.24
CA GLU A 105 13.37 32.36 -12.14
C GLU A 105 13.44 31.63 -13.50
N GLU A 106 13.15 32.31 -14.62
CA GLU A 106 13.25 31.73 -15.96
C GLU A 106 14.69 31.36 -16.32
N LEU A 107 15.66 32.20 -15.96
CA LEU A 107 17.08 31.91 -16.17
C LEU A 107 17.54 30.77 -15.27
N ILE A 108 17.19 30.75 -14.00
CA ILE A 108 17.58 29.68 -13.07
C ILE A 108 16.96 28.33 -13.47
N LYS A 109 15.77 28.32 -14.08
CA LYS A 109 15.19 27.11 -14.71
C LYS A 109 16.04 26.53 -15.85
N LYS A 110 16.92 27.33 -16.47
CA LYS A 110 17.92 26.87 -17.46
C LYS A 110 19.16 26.24 -16.80
N GLY A 111 19.17 26.11 -15.46
CA GLY A 111 20.24 25.50 -14.69
C GLY A 111 21.53 26.32 -14.71
N SER A 112 22.67 25.64 -14.72
CA SER A 112 24.00 26.27 -14.64
C SER A 112 24.30 27.25 -15.77
N GLU A 113 23.68 27.08 -16.95
CA GLU A 113 23.84 28.01 -18.06
C GLU A 113 23.11 29.34 -17.81
N GLY A 114 21.94 29.29 -17.18
CA GLY A 114 21.23 30.50 -16.77
C GLY A 114 21.96 31.26 -15.67
N LEU A 115 22.49 30.55 -14.66
CA LEU A 115 23.32 31.16 -13.63
C LEU A 115 24.57 31.82 -14.24
N ARG A 116 25.24 31.16 -15.19
CA ARG A 116 26.38 31.74 -15.93
C ARG A 116 25.99 33.03 -16.65
N GLN A 117 24.81 33.08 -17.27
CA GLN A 117 24.31 34.28 -17.96
C GLN A 117 24.09 35.43 -16.98
N ILE A 118 23.44 35.19 -15.84
CA ILE A 118 23.24 36.19 -14.78
C ILE A 118 24.60 36.76 -14.33
N ILE A 119 25.57 35.89 -14.06
CA ILE A 119 26.91 36.29 -13.60
C ILE A 119 27.68 37.06 -14.69
N SER A 120 27.53 36.67 -15.95
CA SER A 120 28.23 37.32 -17.06
C SER A 120 27.80 38.78 -17.28
N VAL A 121 26.54 39.09 -16.97
CA VAL A 121 25.95 40.43 -17.10
C VAL A 121 26.26 41.31 -15.88
N ALA A 122 26.64 40.71 -14.74
CA ALA A 122 27.01 41.46 -13.55
C ALA A 122 28.28 42.30 -13.78
N ASP A 123 28.22 43.58 -13.42
CA ASP A 123 29.34 44.53 -13.48
C ASP A 123 30.28 44.34 -12.29
N THR A 124 30.86 43.15 -12.20
CA THR A 124 31.85 42.81 -11.18
C THR A 124 32.92 41.89 -11.77
N PRO A 125 34.20 42.02 -11.34
CA PRO A 125 35.24 41.09 -11.73
C PRO A 125 35.02 39.68 -11.15
N LYS A 126 34.43 39.56 -9.97
CA LYS A 126 34.16 38.28 -9.30
C LYS A 126 32.92 38.38 -8.41
N LEU A 127 32.02 37.41 -8.52
CA LEU A 127 30.86 37.22 -7.68
C LEU A 127 31.16 36.14 -6.63
N VAL A 128 31.13 36.50 -5.36
CA VAL A 128 31.18 35.56 -4.24
C VAL A 128 29.76 35.22 -3.83
N LEU A 129 29.33 34.01 -4.19
CA LEU A 129 28.02 33.47 -3.82
C LEU A 129 28.17 32.59 -2.59
N VAL A 130 27.54 32.99 -1.49
CA VAL A 130 27.57 32.30 -0.20
C VAL A 130 26.25 31.58 0.02
N VAL A 131 26.31 30.26 0.09
CA VAL A 131 25.17 29.43 0.52
C VAL A 131 25.39 29.09 1.99
N ASP A 132 24.74 29.85 2.86
CA ASP A 132 24.82 29.64 4.31
C ASP A 132 23.81 28.56 4.72
N GLN A 133 24.18 27.69 5.67
CA GLN A 133 23.36 26.57 6.13
C GLN A 133 22.93 25.64 4.97
N PHE A 134 23.89 25.20 4.16
CA PHE A 134 23.66 24.34 3.01
C PHE A 134 22.90 23.05 3.35
N GLU A 135 23.01 22.57 4.60
CA GLU A 135 22.21 21.44 5.10
C GLU A 135 20.69 21.65 4.99
N GLU A 136 20.21 22.90 4.92
CA GLU A 136 18.78 23.21 4.73
C GLU A 136 18.23 22.62 3.42
N ALA A 137 19.06 22.50 2.38
CA ALA A 137 18.66 21.83 1.15
C ALA A 137 18.37 20.33 1.37
N PHE A 138 18.98 19.69 2.38
CA PHE A 138 18.71 18.29 2.72
C PHE A 138 17.62 18.12 3.78
N THR A 139 17.38 19.14 4.62
CA THR A 139 16.44 19.05 5.76
C THR A 139 15.09 19.70 5.51
N LEU A 140 15.05 20.80 4.76
CA LEU A 140 13.84 21.59 4.53
C LEU A 140 13.24 21.32 3.14
N CYS A 141 14.08 21.21 2.10
CA CYS A 141 13.60 20.92 0.75
C CYS A 141 13.11 19.47 0.63
N GLN A 142 11.80 19.30 0.47
CA GLN A 142 11.16 17.99 0.31
C GLN A 142 11.21 17.48 -1.15
N ASP A 143 11.26 18.39 -2.13
CA ASP A 143 11.33 18.03 -3.54
C ASP A 143 12.77 17.64 -3.92
N THR A 144 12.98 16.33 -4.14
CA THR A 144 14.28 15.78 -4.53
C THR A 144 14.71 16.27 -5.93
N SER A 145 13.77 16.50 -6.84
CA SER A 145 14.05 17.02 -8.17
C SER A 145 14.51 18.49 -8.11
N GLU A 146 13.83 19.31 -7.32
CA GLU A 146 14.25 20.71 -7.08
C GLU A 146 15.66 20.75 -6.47
N ARG A 147 15.92 19.92 -5.47
CA ARG A 147 17.24 19.82 -4.83
C ARG A 147 18.34 19.43 -5.80
N GLN A 148 18.11 18.43 -6.64
CA GLN A 148 19.07 17.99 -7.67
C GLN A 148 19.35 19.11 -8.68
N GLN A 149 18.31 19.80 -9.15
CA GLN A 149 18.45 20.94 -10.06
C GLN A 149 19.23 22.09 -9.42
N PHE A 150 18.98 22.38 -8.14
CA PHE A 150 19.71 23.39 -7.39
C PHE A 150 21.21 23.07 -7.30
N PHE A 151 21.57 21.83 -6.97
CA PHE A 151 22.98 21.43 -6.89
C PHE A 151 23.64 21.50 -8.28
N ALA A 152 23.00 20.94 -9.31
CA ALA A 152 23.51 21.03 -10.68
C ALA A 152 23.69 22.49 -11.13
N CYS A 153 22.76 23.38 -10.78
CA CYS A 153 22.85 24.80 -11.09
C CYS A 153 24.12 25.45 -10.50
N LEU A 154 24.44 25.16 -9.24
CA LEU A 154 25.61 25.73 -8.55
C LEU A 154 26.93 25.11 -9.00
N PHE A 155 27.03 23.78 -8.97
CA PHE A 155 28.32 23.09 -9.16
C PHE A 155 28.71 22.97 -10.63
N ASP A 156 27.75 22.78 -11.55
CA ASP A 156 28.07 22.73 -12.97
C ASP A 156 28.39 24.13 -13.54
N ALA A 157 28.09 25.21 -12.80
CA ALA A 157 28.48 26.57 -13.16
C ALA A 157 29.95 26.86 -12.84
N LEU A 158 30.53 26.23 -11.82
CA LEU A 158 31.92 26.44 -11.39
C LEU A 158 32.95 26.27 -12.51
N PRO A 159 32.95 25.17 -13.31
CA PRO A 159 33.91 25.01 -14.40
C PRO A 159 33.59 25.89 -15.63
N LYS A 160 32.43 26.56 -15.67
CA LYS A 160 31.97 27.33 -16.83
C LYS A 160 32.30 28.83 -16.75
N THR A 161 32.73 29.32 -15.59
CA THR A 161 33.06 30.74 -15.40
C THR A 161 34.08 30.95 -14.28
N ASP A 162 35.11 31.74 -14.55
CA ASP A 162 36.10 32.16 -13.55
C ASP A 162 35.59 33.33 -12.69
N LYS A 163 34.47 33.95 -13.09
CA LYS A 163 33.85 35.04 -12.33
C LYS A 163 33.10 34.56 -11.08
N LEU A 164 32.77 33.28 -10.96
CA LEU A 164 32.03 32.75 -9.82
C LEU A 164 32.99 32.24 -8.75
N CYS A 165 32.73 32.57 -7.49
CA CYS A 165 33.30 31.89 -6.33
C CYS A 165 32.18 31.44 -5.40
N LEU A 166 32.03 30.14 -5.22
CA LEU A 166 31.01 29.56 -4.37
C LEU A 166 31.59 29.23 -3.00
N VAL A 167 31.01 29.82 -1.95
CA VAL A 167 31.35 29.52 -0.55
C VAL A 167 30.14 28.85 0.09
N LEU A 168 30.30 27.64 0.60
CA LEU A 168 29.24 26.92 1.29
C LEU A 168 29.57 26.84 2.77
N THR A 169 28.59 27.06 3.64
CA THR A 169 28.69 26.62 5.03
C THR A 169 27.80 25.39 5.22
N MET A 170 28.31 24.34 5.85
CA MET A 170 27.51 23.14 6.09
C MET A 170 27.90 22.47 7.41
N ARG A 171 26.96 21.79 8.04
CA ARG A 171 27.30 20.89 9.14
C ARG A 171 28.09 19.67 8.67
N ALA A 172 29.11 19.29 9.45
CA ALA A 172 29.99 18.17 9.11
C ALA A 172 29.26 16.81 9.09
N ASP A 173 28.21 16.62 9.88
CA ASP A 173 27.42 15.38 9.92
C ASP A 173 26.54 15.17 8.67
N PHE A 174 26.37 16.19 7.83
CA PHE A 174 25.69 16.09 6.54
C PHE A 174 26.63 15.71 5.39
N PHE A 175 27.93 15.59 5.63
CA PHE A 175 28.90 15.20 4.61
C PHE A 175 28.61 13.81 4.02
N SER A 176 28.10 12.87 4.83
CA SER A 176 27.71 11.53 4.37
C SER A 176 26.58 11.55 3.33
N LYS A 177 25.61 12.46 3.48
CA LYS A 177 24.52 12.64 2.50
C LYS A 177 25.02 13.16 1.14
N CYS A 178 26.16 13.86 1.12
CA CYS A 178 26.79 14.33 -0.12
C CYS A 178 27.47 13.20 -0.92
N ILE A 179 27.60 12.00 -0.35
CA ILE A 179 28.21 10.82 -0.99
C ILE A 179 27.15 9.98 -1.74
N GLU A 180 25.86 10.21 -1.49
CA GLU A 180 24.78 9.49 -2.15
C GLU A 180 24.87 9.61 -3.69
N GLN A 181 24.51 8.54 -4.42
CA GLN A 181 24.75 8.41 -5.87
C GLN A 181 24.15 9.55 -6.70
N GLU A 182 23.17 10.27 -6.16
CA GLU A 182 22.48 11.40 -6.81
C GLU A 182 23.32 12.69 -6.85
N TYR A 183 24.40 12.79 -6.07
CA TYR A 183 25.19 14.04 -5.89
C TYR A 183 26.69 13.82 -6.16
N SER A 184 27.02 12.81 -6.98
CA SER A 184 28.39 12.39 -7.27
C SER A 184 29.23 13.54 -7.82
N GLY A 185 30.22 13.99 -7.05
CA GLY A 185 31.09 15.13 -7.38
C GLY A 185 31.14 16.19 -6.29
N LEU A 186 30.02 16.41 -5.59
CA LEU A 186 29.95 17.36 -4.46
C LEU A 186 30.89 16.95 -3.33
N ALA A 187 30.83 15.69 -2.89
CA ALA A 187 31.71 15.18 -1.84
C ALA A 187 33.20 15.31 -2.21
N GLN A 188 33.56 15.10 -3.48
CA GLN A 188 34.94 15.23 -3.96
C GLN A 188 35.41 16.70 -3.92
N LEU A 189 34.58 17.63 -4.39
CA LEU A 189 34.86 19.07 -4.31
C LEU A 189 35.03 19.51 -2.85
N MET A 190 34.13 19.09 -1.96
CA MET A 190 34.20 19.38 -0.53
C MET A 190 35.43 18.76 0.14
N GLN A 191 35.86 17.57 -0.29
CA GLN A 191 37.07 16.94 0.25
C GLN A 191 38.35 17.67 -0.19
N GLN A 192 38.39 18.20 -1.42
CA GLN A 192 39.56 18.90 -1.97
C GLN A 192 39.65 20.35 -1.47
N HIS A 193 38.52 21.03 -1.32
CA HIS A 193 38.43 22.46 -1.03
C HIS A 193 37.68 22.77 0.28
N GLY A 194 37.57 21.78 1.17
CA GLY A 194 36.93 21.92 2.47
C GLY A 194 37.88 22.45 3.54
N VAL A 195 37.34 23.27 4.44
CA VAL A 195 37.96 23.68 5.69
C VAL A 195 37.02 23.30 6.84
N VAL A 196 37.54 22.57 7.82
CA VAL A 196 36.77 22.13 8.98
C VAL A 196 36.97 23.10 10.13
N VAL A 197 35.90 23.80 10.51
CA VAL A 197 35.84 24.69 11.67
C VAL A 197 35.78 23.86 12.94
N MET A 198 36.94 23.77 13.58
CA MET A 198 37.08 23.15 14.89
C MET A 198 36.62 24.10 16.01
N GLY A 199 36.45 23.55 17.21
CA GLY A 199 36.25 24.33 18.43
C GLY A 199 37.39 25.35 18.60
N MET A 200 37.09 26.49 19.22
CA MET A 200 38.12 27.49 19.52
C MET A 200 39.11 26.91 20.53
N SER A 201 40.40 27.13 20.32
CA SER A 201 41.41 26.87 21.33
C SER A 201 41.19 27.77 22.56
N GLU A 202 41.80 27.42 23.70
CA GLU A 202 41.70 28.23 24.91
C GLU A 202 42.11 29.69 24.68
N GLU A 203 43.20 29.92 23.93
CA GLU A 203 43.68 31.27 23.60
C GLU A 203 42.69 32.04 22.71
N GLU A 204 42.17 31.37 21.67
CA GLU A 204 41.16 31.95 20.78
C GLU A 204 39.90 32.32 21.56
N LEU A 205 39.42 31.43 22.42
CA LEU A 205 38.21 31.64 23.20
C LEU A 205 38.39 32.73 24.24
N ARG A 206 39.54 32.77 24.92
CA ARG A 206 39.92 33.84 25.84
C ARG A 206 39.87 35.20 25.16
N LYS A 207 40.43 35.32 23.94
CA LYS A 207 40.33 36.55 23.14
C LYS A 207 38.88 36.89 22.79
N ALA A 208 38.08 35.90 22.41
CA ALA A 208 36.67 36.09 22.07
C ALA A 208 35.80 36.56 23.25
N ILE A 209 36.20 36.27 24.50
CA ILE A 209 35.49 36.71 25.71
C ILE A 209 36.01 38.07 26.19
N VAL A 210 37.34 38.21 26.28
CA VAL A 210 37.98 39.33 26.99
C VAL A 210 38.09 40.58 26.11
N GLU A 211 38.42 40.45 24.82
CA GLU A 211 38.66 41.62 23.96
C GLU A 211 37.38 42.43 23.69
N PRO A 212 36.21 41.83 23.40
CA PRO A 212 34.97 42.59 23.30
C PRO A 212 34.62 43.37 24.57
N ALA A 213 34.85 42.78 25.75
CA ALA A 213 34.59 43.45 27.02
C ALA A 213 35.50 44.66 27.25
N LYS A 214 36.78 44.56 26.89
CA LYS A 214 37.72 45.70 26.94
C LYS A 214 37.28 46.85 26.04
N GLN A 215 36.75 46.57 24.84
CA GLN A 215 36.28 47.60 23.90
C GLN A 215 35.14 48.46 24.46
N VAL A 216 34.34 47.89 25.36
CA VAL A 216 33.22 48.57 26.02
C VAL A 216 33.51 48.92 27.48
N GLU A 217 34.79 48.90 27.89
CA GLU A 217 35.25 49.22 29.24
C GLU A 217 34.57 48.37 30.34
N LEU A 218 34.23 47.12 30.03
CA LEU A 218 33.66 46.15 30.97
C LEU A 218 34.77 45.34 31.66
N GLU A 219 34.74 45.27 32.98
CA GLU A 219 35.64 44.42 33.75
C GLU A 219 35.12 42.98 33.83
N ILE A 220 36.03 42.00 33.77
CA ILE A 220 35.72 40.58 33.95
C ILE A 220 36.68 40.02 34.99
N GLU A 221 36.16 39.36 36.03
CA GLU A 221 37.01 38.68 37.01
C GLU A 221 37.90 37.62 36.32
N PRO A 222 39.22 37.60 36.56
CA PRO A 222 40.10 36.60 35.94
C PRO A 222 39.68 35.15 36.24
N ALA A 223 39.22 34.90 37.47
CA ALA A 223 38.73 33.58 37.89
C ALA A 223 37.46 33.15 37.14
N LEU A 224 36.61 34.10 36.72
CA LEU A 224 35.45 33.82 35.88
C LEU A 224 35.88 33.35 34.49
N VAL A 225 36.89 33.99 33.89
CA VAL A 225 37.41 33.56 32.58
C VAL A 225 37.94 32.14 32.63
N GLU A 226 38.73 31.79 33.66
CA GLU A 226 39.22 30.41 33.84
C GLU A 226 38.08 29.40 34.01
N GLN A 227 37.05 29.75 34.79
CA GLN A 227 35.90 28.87 34.97
C GLN A 227 35.11 28.67 33.66
N ILE A 228 34.89 29.74 32.89
CA ILE A 228 34.23 29.64 31.59
C ILE A 228 35.04 28.74 30.64
N LEU A 229 36.36 28.91 30.59
CA LEU A 229 37.25 28.10 29.75
C LEU A 229 37.22 26.63 30.15
N ALA A 230 37.16 26.33 31.46
CA ALA A 230 37.01 24.96 31.95
C ALA A 230 35.65 24.35 31.57
N ASP A 231 34.56 25.12 31.66
CA ASP A 231 33.20 24.62 31.37
C ASP A 231 32.98 24.29 29.87
N VAL A 232 33.77 24.87 28.99
CA VAL A 232 33.64 24.75 27.52
C VAL A 232 34.73 23.90 26.85
N ALA A 233 35.78 23.50 27.58
CA ALA A 233 36.94 22.79 27.04
C ALA A 233 36.59 21.48 26.29
N ASP A 234 35.55 20.76 26.73
CA ASP A 234 35.18 19.43 26.21
C ASP A 234 33.77 19.36 25.61
N ALA A 235 33.04 20.47 25.51
CA ALA A 235 31.63 20.46 25.10
C ALA A 235 31.46 20.75 23.58
N PRO A 236 30.97 19.82 22.74
CA PRO A 236 30.73 20.13 21.33
C PRO A 236 29.59 21.15 21.15
N GLY A 237 29.79 22.16 20.29
CA GLY A 237 28.74 23.13 19.94
C GLY A 237 28.40 24.16 21.03
N TYR A 238 29.36 24.50 21.89
CA TYR A 238 29.17 25.34 23.08
C TYR A 238 29.00 26.84 22.83
N LEU A 239 29.44 27.39 21.68
CA LEU A 239 29.45 28.85 21.49
C LEU A 239 28.05 29.50 21.64
N PRO A 240 26.95 28.92 21.13
CA PRO A 240 25.61 29.47 21.37
C PRO A 240 25.21 29.45 22.85
N LEU A 241 25.59 28.39 23.59
CA LEU A 241 25.34 28.31 25.03
C LEU A 241 26.15 29.37 25.78
N LEU A 242 27.43 29.50 25.43
CA LEU A 242 28.31 30.49 26.01
C LEU A 242 27.78 31.91 25.73
N GLN A 243 27.37 32.19 24.49
CA GLN A 243 26.73 33.45 24.12
C GLN A 243 25.50 33.73 25.00
N TYR A 244 24.63 32.73 25.18
CA TYR A 244 23.47 32.86 26.04
C TYR A 244 23.84 33.16 27.49
N THR A 245 24.76 32.40 28.08
CA THR A 245 25.23 32.59 29.45
C THR A 245 25.90 33.94 29.64
N LEU A 246 26.76 34.37 28.71
CA LEU A 246 27.38 35.71 28.75
C LEU A 246 26.36 36.83 28.62
N THR A 247 25.33 36.66 27.81
CA THR A 247 24.23 37.64 27.69
C THR A 247 23.49 37.79 29.02
N ARG A 248 23.21 36.68 29.71
CA ARG A 248 22.57 36.72 31.04
C ARG A 248 23.49 37.30 32.10
N LEU A 249 24.76 36.92 32.08
CA LEU A 249 25.76 37.48 32.99
C LEU A 249 25.91 39.00 32.80
N TRP A 250 25.82 39.48 31.56
CA TRP A 250 25.77 40.90 31.26
C TRP A 250 24.49 41.57 31.77
N GLU A 251 23.32 40.96 31.58
CA GLU A 251 22.04 41.49 32.08
C GLU A 251 21.99 41.56 33.62
N GLU A 252 22.62 40.61 34.32
CA GLU A 252 22.66 40.52 35.80
C GLU A 252 23.94 41.12 36.42
N ARG A 253 24.76 41.82 35.62
CA ARG A 253 26.02 42.38 36.10
C ARG A 253 25.82 43.45 37.17
N THR A 254 26.78 43.56 38.08
CA THR A 254 26.84 44.63 39.08
C THR A 254 28.10 45.45 38.86
N ASP A 255 28.02 46.77 39.06
CA ASP A 255 29.18 47.69 39.02
C ASP A 255 30.05 47.59 37.74
N ASN A 256 29.42 47.34 36.58
CA ASN A 256 30.09 47.17 35.29
C ASN A 256 31.19 46.07 35.29
N CYS A 257 30.99 45.04 36.13
CA CYS A 257 31.90 43.91 36.26
C CYS A 257 31.14 42.58 36.15
N LEU A 258 31.68 41.64 35.37
CA LEU A 258 31.19 40.26 35.32
C LEU A 258 31.86 39.44 36.42
N GLN A 259 31.05 38.92 37.34
CA GLN A 259 31.52 38.22 38.55
C GLN A 259 31.34 36.71 38.45
N LEU A 260 32.30 35.95 38.98
CA LEU A 260 32.23 34.48 39.08
C LEU A 260 31.04 34.04 39.93
N LYS A 261 30.71 34.78 40.99
CA LYS A 261 29.59 34.45 41.86
C LYS A 261 28.27 34.39 41.10
N THR A 262 27.97 35.38 40.26
CA THR A 262 26.75 35.43 39.44
C THR A 262 26.75 34.28 38.43
N TYR A 263 27.90 34.01 37.79
CA TYR A 263 28.04 32.90 36.85
C TYR A 263 27.75 31.53 37.47
N VAL A 264 28.25 31.27 38.69
CA VAL A 264 27.98 30.02 39.43
C VAL A 264 26.50 29.94 39.84
N GLN A 265 25.87 31.05 40.22
CA GLN A 265 24.43 31.09 40.53
C GLN A 265 23.58 30.76 39.30
N LEU A 266 24.00 31.19 38.11
CA LEU A 266 23.39 30.83 36.84
C LEU A 266 23.68 29.36 36.43
N GLY A 267 24.51 28.62 37.16
CA GLY A 267 24.83 27.22 36.87
C GLY A 267 25.84 26.98 35.74
N GLY A 268 26.61 28.01 35.36
CA GLY A 268 27.61 27.94 34.29
C GLY A 268 27.03 27.70 32.89
N VAL A 269 27.89 27.56 31.86
CA VAL A 269 27.47 27.50 30.44
C VAL A 269 26.34 26.49 30.18
N MET A 270 26.47 25.28 30.71
CA MET A 270 25.51 24.20 30.48
C MET A 270 24.26 24.32 31.37
N GLY A 271 24.42 24.89 32.57
CA GLY A 271 23.33 25.00 33.54
C GLY A 271 22.40 26.18 33.27
N THR A 272 22.90 27.30 32.76
CA THR A 272 22.09 28.53 32.62
C THR A 272 20.88 28.35 31.73
N LEU A 273 21.07 27.79 30.53
CA LEU A 273 19.97 27.54 29.62
C LEU A 273 18.99 26.49 30.16
N ARG A 274 19.52 25.42 30.77
CA ARG A 274 18.71 24.34 31.35
C ARG A 274 17.86 24.84 32.52
N GLN A 275 18.47 25.51 33.49
CA GLN A 275 17.78 26.03 34.66
C GLN A 275 16.69 27.02 34.24
N ARG A 276 16.96 27.86 33.23
CA ARG A 276 15.95 28.78 32.72
C ARG A 276 14.81 28.03 32.03
N ALA A 277 15.10 27.07 31.16
CA ALA A 277 14.08 26.26 30.51
C ALA A 277 13.22 25.49 31.52
N ASP A 278 13.84 24.92 32.56
CA ASP A 278 13.15 24.25 33.66
C ASP A 278 12.27 25.23 34.45
N GLN A 279 12.78 26.43 34.81
CA GLN A 279 12.00 27.46 35.52
C GLN A 279 10.78 27.93 34.72
N VAL A 280 10.95 28.20 33.42
CA VAL A 280 9.87 28.65 32.54
C VAL A 280 8.83 27.55 32.39
N TYR A 281 9.26 26.31 32.16
CA TYR A 281 8.38 25.16 32.04
C TYR A 281 7.62 24.87 33.34
N GLU A 282 8.28 24.93 34.50
CA GLU A 282 7.60 24.71 35.79
C GLU A 282 6.64 25.84 36.17
N GLY A 283 6.85 27.05 35.65
CA GLY A 283 5.95 28.19 35.81
C GLY A 283 4.65 28.10 34.98
N PHE A 284 4.53 27.13 34.07
CA PHE A 284 3.34 26.91 33.25
C PHE A 284 2.25 26.14 34.01
N SER A 285 0.99 26.41 33.67
CA SER A 285 -0.13 25.55 34.07
C SER A 285 -0.02 24.17 33.42
N GLU A 286 -0.72 23.15 33.94
CA GLU A 286 -0.65 21.78 33.38
C GLU A 286 -1.07 21.71 31.89
N GLU A 287 -2.02 22.54 31.48
CA GLU A 287 -2.44 22.65 30.08
C GLU A 287 -1.37 23.32 29.20
N GLU A 288 -0.73 24.37 29.71
CA GLU A 288 0.40 25.05 29.06
C GLU A 288 1.64 24.16 28.99
N LYS A 289 1.93 23.35 30.03
CA LYS A 289 3.01 22.35 30.02
C LYS A 289 2.80 21.32 28.91
N ALA A 290 1.58 20.82 28.77
CA ALA A 290 1.24 19.88 27.71
C ALA A 290 1.35 20.51 26.30
N ALA A 291 0.98 21.78 26.15
CA ALA A 291 1.14 22.53 24.90
C ALA A 291 2.61 22.83 24.60
N ALA A 292 3.40 23.25 25.59
CA ALA A 292 4.83 23.50 25.44
C ALA A 292 5.59 22.24 25.03
N ARG A 293 5.30 21.09 25.66
CA ARG A 293 5.84 19.79 25.25
C ARG A 293 5.53 19.51 23.78
N TYR A 294 4.28 19.69 23.36
CA TYR A 294 3.87 19.49 21.97
C TYR A 294 4.61 20.44 21.01
N ILE A 295 4.68 21.73 21.32
CA ILE A 295 5.37 22.74 20.51
C ILE A 295 6.83 22.34 20.30
N PHE A 296 7.58 22.01 21.36
CA PHE A 296 8.98 21.62 21.19
C PHE A 296 9.16 20.33 20.39
N LEU A 297 8.24 19.37 20.48
CA LEU A 297 8.28 18.17 19.62
C LEU A 297 8.04 18.52 18.14
N GLU A 298 7.15 19.46 17.83
CA GLU A 298 6.92 19.94 16.46
C GLU A 298 8.09 20.74 15.90
N LEU A 299 8.75 21.53 16.75
CA LEU A 299 9.93 22.33 16.42
C LEU A 299 11.23 21.50 16.39
N THR A 300 11.18 20.18 16.59
CA THR A 300 12.35 19.31 16.55
C THR A 300 12.34 18.44 15.29
N GLN A 301 13.34 18.60 14.43
CA GLN A 301 13.61 17.71 13.29
C GLN A 301 14.48 16.53 13.73
N LEU A 302 13.94 15.31 13.63
CA LEU A 302 14.69 14.09 13.95
C LEU A 302 15.82 13.85 12.94
N GLY A 303 17.03 13.64 13.45
CA GLY A 303 18.16 13.19 12.65
C GLY A 303 18.09 11.69 12.38
N GLU A 304 18.03 11.28 11.11
CA GLU A 304 18.15 9.86 10.73
C GLU A 304 19.65 9.50 10.63
N GLY A 305 20.23 9.08 11.75
CA GLY A 305 21.68 8.82 11.86
C GLY A 305 22.55 10.07 12.05
N THR A 306 21.91 11.24 12.19
CA THR A 306 22.53 12.54 12.51
C THR A 306 21.95 13.09 13.81
N GLU A 307 22.49 14.20 14.32
CA GLU A 307 21.95 14.84 15.53
C GLU A 307 20.56 15.44 15.27
N ASP A 308 19.69 15.44 16.27
CA ASP A 308 18.39 16.11 16.18
C ASP A 308 18.58 17.63 16.05
N THR A 309 17.80 18.24 15.17
CA THR A 309 17.95 19.63 14.74
C THR A 309 16.65 20.38 14.94
N ARG A 310 16.67 21.71 14.78
CA ARG A 310 15.45 22.51 14.88
C ARG A 310 14.66 22.48 13.58
N ARG A 311 13.34 22.56 13.68
CA ARG A 311 12.38 22.63 12.57
C ARG A 311 11.62 23.94 12.67
N ARG A 312 11.51 24.65 11.56
CA ARG A 312 10.66 25.85 11.45
C ARG A 312 9.22 25.41 11.17
N VAL A 313 8.27 25.96 11.91
CA VAL A 313 6.85 25.62 11.76
C VAL A 313 6.02 26.89 11.75
N LEU A 314 5.08 27.01 10.81
CA LEU A 314 4.10 28.09 10.82
C LEU A 314 3.24 27.98 12.07
N GLN A 315 3.07 29.07 12.82
CA GLN A 315 2.28 29.08 14.05
C GLN A 315 0.86 28.52 13.86
N PRO A 316 0.13 28.79 12.76
CA PRO A 316 -1.16 28.15 12.48
C PRO A 316 -1.09 26.62 12.40
N ASN A 317 0.04 26.04 11.96
CA ASN A 317 0.22 24.59 11.86
C ASN A 317 0.46 23.93 13.23
N LEU A 318 0.70 24.71 14.29
CA LEU A 318 0.75 24.23 15.67
C LEU A 318 -0.65 24.16 16.31
N VAL A 319 -1.67 24.71 15.66
CA VAL A 319 -3.05 24.64 16.14
C VAL A 319 -3.66 23.30 15.75
N ASN A 320 -4.29 22.64 16.72
CA ASN A 320 -5.01 21.38 16.48
C ASN A 320 -6.25 21.30 17.38
N GLU A 321 -6.98 20.18 17.29
CA GLU A 321 -8.21 20.01 18.07
C GLU A 321 -7.99 20.05 19.60
N ARG A 322 -6.79 19.70 20.07
CA ARG A 322 -6.44 19.72 21.49
C ARG A 322 -5.94 21.09 21.95
N TYR A 323 -5.09 21.72 21.15
CA TYR A 323 -4.48 23.00 21.48
C TYR A 323 -5.01 24.10 20.55
N GLY A 324 -5.96 24.87 21.08
CA GLY A 324 -6.54 26.00 20.37
C GLY A 324 -5.55 27.15 20.14
N GLU A 325 -5.87 28.00 19.17
CA GLU A 325 -5.03 29.11 18.72
C GLU A 325 -4.54 30.02 19.87
N LYS A 326 -5.46 30.45 20.74
CA LYS A 326 -5.14 31.32 21.89
C LYS A 326 -4.13 30.69 22.87
N LEU A 327 -4.21 29.38 23.09
CA LEU A 327 -3.30 28.68 24.00
C LEU A 327 -1.90 28.59 23.37
N ILE A 328 -1.82 28.21 22.09
CA ILE A 328 -0.56 28.16 21.36
C ILE A 328 0.11 29.53 21.33
N GLU A 329 -0.63 30.59 21.00
CA GLU A 329 -0.12 31.97 20.99
C GLU A 329 0.43 32.38 22.36
N THR A 330 -0.32 32.09 23.44
CA THR A 330 0.12 32.40 24.82
C THR A 330 1.40 31.67 25.19
N VAL A 331 1.50 30.36 24.89
CA VAL A 331 2.68 29.56 25.22
C VAL A 331 3.88 29.97 24.38
N VAL A 332 3.70 30.17 23.06
CA VAL A 332 4.76 30.65 22.16
C VAL A 332 5.27 32.00 22.61
N GLN A 333 4.39 32.94 23.01
CA GLN A 333 4.81 34.25 23.51
C GLN A 333 5.65 34.12 24.79
N LYS A 334 5.19 33.34 25.79
CA LYS A 334 5.95 33.11 27.03
C LYS A 334 7.32 32.47 26.76
N LEU A 335 7.41 31.54 25.82
CA LEU A 335 8.67 30.91 25.41
C LEU A 335 9.58 31.89 24.65
N ALA A 336 9.01 32.78 23.83
CA ALA A 336 9.73 33.78 23.06
C ALA A 336 10.29 34.91 23.93
N ASP A 337 9.52 35.41 24.91
CA ASP A 337 9.95 36.41 25.90
C ASP A 337 11.22 35.93 26.64
N GLU A 338 11.31 34.61 26.85
CA GLU A 338 12.42 33.96 27.52
C GLU A 338 13.54 33.47 26.60
N LYS A 339 13.47 33.81 25.30
CA LYS A 339 14.46 33.43 24.27
C LYS A 339 14.63 31.91 24.14
N LEU A 340 13.60 31.11 24.45
CA LEU A 340 13.60 29.66 24.23
C LEU A 340 13.14 29.30 22.81
N VAL A 341 12.30 30.16 22.24
CA VAL A 341 11.75 30.06 20.88
C VAL A 341 11.94 31.41 20.18
N VAL A 342 12.06 31.41 18.86
CA VAL A 342 12.14 32.61 18.01
C VAL A 342 10.93 32.62 17.09
N THR A 343 10.30 33.79 16.97
CA THR A 343 9.20 34.05 16.05
C THR A 343 9.64 35.01 14.95
N THR A 344 9.36 34.68 13.70
CA THR A 344 9.66 35.53 12.53
C THR A 344 8.40 35.72 11.69
N GLU A 345 8.05 36.95 11.32
CA GLU A 345 6.89 37.21 10.44
C GLU A 345 7.26 36.97 8.97
N ILE A 346 6.47 36.15 8.27
CA ILE A 346 6.57 35.98 6.81
C ILE A 346 5.30 36.50 6.15
N VAL A 347 5.45 37.20 5.03
CA VAL A 347 4.34 37.61 4.16
C VAL A 347 3.99 36.44 3.24
N ALA A 348 2.82 35.84 3.40
CA ALA A 348 2.38 34.76 2.53
C ALA A 348 2.17 35.25 1.08
N LYS A 349 2.68 34.51 0.09
CA LYS A 349 2.42 34.79 -1.34
C LYS A 349 0.95 34.46 -1.65
N GLY A 350 0.09 35.47 -1.67
CA GLY A 350 -1.30 35.31 -2.11
C GLY A 350 -2.26 36.44 -1.70
N GLY A 351 -2.20 37.58 -2.38
CA GLY A 351 -3.32 38.54 -2.52
C GLY A 351 -3.87 39.28 -1.29
N ARG A 352 -3.57 38.85 -0.06
CA ARG A 352 -3.86 39.58 1.17
C ARG A 352 -2.62 39.50 2.06
N ALA A 353 -2.20 40.65 2.57
CA ALA A 353 -1.05 40.79 3.47
C ALA A 353 -1.34 40.20 4.86
N GLU A 354 -1.63 38.90 4.94
CA GLU A 354 -1.60 38.16 6.20
C GLU A 354 -0.13 37.88 6.53
N ARG A 355 0.35 38.51 7.60
CA ARG A 355 1.64 38.19 8.19
C ARG A 355 1.45 36.95 9.04
N VAL A 356 2.15 35.88 8.70
CA VAL A 356 2.09 34.63 9.45
C VAL A 356 3.40 34.46 10.22
N ALA A 357 3.29 34.21 11.52
CA ALA A 357 4.45 33.96 12.36
C ALA A 357 4.99 32.54 12.11
N VAL A 358 6.29 32.43 11.86
CA VAL A 358 7.06 31.18 11.86
C VAL A 358 7.77 31.05 13.19
N VAL A 359 7.65 29.88 13.78
CA VAL A 359 8.18 29.53 15.09
C VAL A 359 9.36 28.56 14.92
N ASP A 360 10.45 28.79 15.66
CA ASP A 360 11.65 27.95 15.67
C ASP A 360 12.23 27.86 17.10
N VAL A 361 12.92 26.77 17.45
CA VAL A 361 13.72 26.70 18.67
C VAL A 361 14.84 27.74 18.58
N ALA A 362 15.01 28.55 19.63
CA ALA A 362 15.99 29.63 19.62
C ALA A 362 17.41 29.12 19.38
N HIS A 363 17.77 27.98 19.99
CA HIS A 363 19.06 27.32 19.82
C HIS A 363 18.91 25.80 19.84
N GLU A 364 19.60 25.09 18.93
CA GLU A 364 19.68 23.61 18.95
C GLU A 364 20.25 23.06 20.27
N ALA A 365 20.98 23.89 21.01
CA ALA A 365 21.47 23.54 22.33
C ALA A 365 20.34 23.19 23.32
N LEU A 366 19.13 23.74 23.16
CA LEU A 366 17.95 23.31 23.91
C LEU A 366 17.63 21.85 23.63
N ILE A 367 17.58 21.46 22.36
CA ILE A 367 17.31 20.08 21.93
C ILE A 367 18.40 19.14 22.47
N ARG A 368 19.66 19.59 22.46
CA ARG A 368 20.82 18.75 22.82
C ARG A 368 21.08 18.61 24.30
N HIS A 369 20.75 19.61 25.13
CA HIS A 369 21.20 19.66 26.52
C HIS A 369 20.07 19.77 27.53
N TRP A 370 18.88 20.22 27.13
CA TRP A 370 17.74 20.23 28.04
C TRP A 370 17.23 18.81 28.27
N SER A 371 17.35 18.33 29.51
CA SER A 371 17.04 16.94 29.87
C SER A 371 15.58 16.56 29.60
N LEU A 372 14.63 17.46 29.86
CA LEU A 372 13.21 17.22 29.63
C LEU A 372 12.90 17.10 28.14
N LEU A 373 13.41 18.03 27.32
CA LEU A 373 13.18 17.96 25.88
C LEU A 373 13.80 16.69 25.26
N ARG A 374 15.01 16.31 25.68
CA ARG A 374 15.62 15.06 25.22
C ARG A 374 14.79 13.84 25.60
N SER A 375 14.25 13.78 26.82
CA SER A 375 13.40 12.67 27.22
C SER A 375 12.12 12.64 26.38
N TRP A 376 11.49 13.80 26.13
CA TRP A 376 10.32 13.87 25.26
C TRP A 376 10.61 13.41 23.84
N VAL A 377 11.69 13.88 23.22
CA VAL A 377 12.08 13.50 21.86
C VAL A 377 12.40 12.01 21.80
N SER A 378 13.13 11.48 22.77
CA SER A 378 13.48 10.06 22.84
C SER A 378 12.26 9.16 23.03
N GLU A 379 11.36 9.50 23.95
CA GLU A 379 10.12 8.75 24.22
C GLU A 379 9.17 8.74 23.01
N ASN A 380 9.20 9.79 22.20
CA ASN A 380 8.26 9.99 21.09
C ASN A 380 8.92 9.85 19.71
N ARG A 381 10.15 9.34 19.61
CA ARG A 381 10.92 9.32 18.35
C ARG A 381 10.19 8.56 17.24
N ASP A 382 9.74 7.34 17.54
CA ASP A 382 8.99 6.52 16.59
C ASP A 382 7.61 7.12 16.28
N ALA A 383 6.98 7.70 17.29
CA ALA A 383 5.72 8.41 17.16
C ALA A 383 5.83 9.58 16.16
N ILE A 384 6.83 10.44 16.31
CA ILE A 384 7.08 11.58 15.43
C ILE A 384 7.38 11.09 14.01
N ARG A 385 8.11 9.97 13.84
CA ARG A 385 8.38 9.38 12.53
C ARG A 385 7.09 8.94 11.83
N VAL A 386 6.22 8.20 12.53
CA VAL A 386 4.94 7.74 11.98
C VAL A 386 4.01 8.94 11.69
N LYS A 387 3.94 9.90 12.62
CA LYS A 387 3.20 11.16 12.44
C LYS A 387 3.59 11.85 11.13
N ARG A 388 4.88 12.07 10.89
CA ARG A 388 5.36 12.73 9.65
C ARG A 388 4.92 12.01 8.39
N LYS A 389 5.00 10.68 8.38
CA LYS A 389 4.51 9.88 7.25
C LYS A 389 3.02 10.09 7.00
N ILE A 390 2.22 10.20 8.07
CA ILE A 390 0.77 10.46 7.97
C ILE A 390 0.53 11.87 7.40
N GLU A 391 1.18 12.90 7.95
CA GLU A 391 1.00 14.29 7.48
C GLU A 391 1.38 14.45 6.00
N MET A 392 2.54 13.91 5.59
CA MET A 392 2.96 13.95 4.19
C MET A 392 1.96 13.27 3.27
N ALA A 393 1.45 12.10 3.66
CA ALA A 393 0.44 11.39 2.87
C ALA A 393 -0.89 12.14 2.83
N ALA A 394 -1.23 12.88 3.89
CA ALA A 394 -2.44 13.68 3.97
C ALA A 394 -2.35 14.93 3.07
N GLU A 395 -1.20 15.60 3.04
CA GLU A 395 -0.91 16.71 2.12
C GLU A 395 -0.94 16.24 0.66
N GLU A 396 -0.30 15.11 0.34
CA GLU A 396 -0.35 14.51 -0.99
C GLU A 396 -1.79 14.16 -1.38
N TRP A 397 -2.54 13.52 -0.48
CA TRP A 397 -3.95 13.19 -0.67
C TRP A 397 -4.81 14.43 -0.95
N GLU A 398 -4.58 15.54 -0.23
CA GLU A 398 -5.28 16.80 -0.48
C GLU A 398 -4.92 17.41 -1.83
N SER A 399 -3.62 17.45 -2.18
CA SER A 399 -3.14 17.98 -3.46
C SER A 399 -3.72 17.23 -4.68
N GLN A 400 -3.98 15.94 -4.51
CA GLN A 400 -4.55 15.06 -5.53
C GLN A 400 -6.09 15.04 -5.53
N GLY A 401 -6.74 15.98 -4.84
CA GLY A 401 -8.19 16.10 -4.82
C GLY A 401 -8.89 15.03 -3.97
N LYS A 402 -8.22 14.54 -2.93
CA LYS A 402 -8.74 13.58 -1.94
C LYS A 402 -9.17 12.22 -2.53
N LEU A 403 -8.45 11.74 -3.54
CA LEU A 403 -8.67 10.45 -4.20
C LEU A 403 -8.41 9.25 -3.26
N LYS A 404 -9.13 8.15 -3.47
CA LYS A 404 -9.05 6.96 -2.58
C LYS A 404 -7.73 6.20 -2.67
N ASP A 405 -7.05 6.28 -3.81
CA ASP A 405 -5.85 5.49 -4.08
C ASP A 405 -4.64 5.96 -3.27
N TYR A 406 -4.69 7.18 -2.74
CA TYR A 406 -3.65 7.76 -1.89
C TYR A 406 -3.87 7.50 -0.39
N LEU A 407 -5.00 6.88 -0.01
CA LEU A 407 -5.27 6.54 1.39
C LEU A 407 -4.37 5.40 1.88
N PHE A 408 -4.04 5.40 3.17
CA PHE A 408 -3.26 4.31 3.75
C PHE A 408 -4.03 2.98 3.71
N VAL A 409 -3.33 1.92 3.32
CA VAL A 409 -3.84 0.55 3.26
C VAL A 409 -2.86 -0.44 3.88
N GLY A 410 -3.38 -1.61 4.29
CA GLY A 410 -2.55 -2.73 4.75
C GLY A 410 -1.71 -2.42 6.00
N LEU A 411 -0.40 -2.65 5.90
CA LEU A 411 0.55 -2.46 7.00
C LEU A 411 0.69 -0.98 7.39
N LYS A 412 0.76 -0.06 6.41
CA LYS A 412 0.87 1.39 6.67
C LYS A 412 -0.29 1.90 7.53
N LEU A 413 -1.51 1.45 7.23
CA LEU A 413 -2.70 1.83 8.01
C LEU A 413 -2.68 1.22 9.41
N THR A 414 -2.24 -0.03 9.56
CA THR A 414 -2.16 -0.68 10.89
C THR A 414 -1.11 0.00 11.77
N GLU A 415 0.05 0.36 11.21
CA GLU A 415 1.10 1.11 11.91
C GLU A 415 0.57 2.48 12.38
N ALA A 416 -0.14 3.20 11.51
CA ALA A 416 -0.74 4.50 11.82
C ALA A 416 -1.90 4.40 12.84
N GLU A 417 -2.72 3.35 12.80
CA GLU A 417 -3.77 3.08 13.80
C GLU A 417 -3.17 2.82 15.19
N ASN A 418 -2.10 2.02 15.29
CA ASN A 418 -1.41 1.77 16.56
C ASN A 418 -0.79 3.05 17.13
N PHE A 419 -0.23 3.90 16.26
CA PHE A 419 0.26 5.21 16.63
C PHE A 419 -0.86 6.08 17.23
N LEU A 420 -2.02 6.16 16.57
CA LEU A 420 -3.18 6.88 17.09
C LEU A 420 -3.58 6.34 18.48
N GLY A 421 -3.72 5.03 18.65
CA GLY A 421 -4.13 4.45 19.94
C GLY A 421 -3.20 4.81 21.11
N ASN A 422 -1.89 4.93 20.87
CA ASN A 422 -0.90 5.22 21.91
C ASN A 422 -0.68 6.72 22.15
N TYR A 423 -0.85 7.56 21.12
CA TYR A 423 -0.43 8.96 21.13
C TYR A 423 -1.54 9.96 20.79
N GLU A 424 -2.79 9.51 20.61
CA GLU A 424 -3.96 10.38 20.38
C GLU A 424 -4.05 11.48 21.45
N LYS A 425 -3.74 11.14 22.70
CA LYS A 425 -3.75 12.12 23.80
C LYS A 425 -2.80 13.27 23.56
N LEU A 426 -1.69 13.12 22.84
CA LEU A 426 -0.72 14.19 22.61
C LEU A 426 -1.17 15.21 21.54
N GLY A 427 -2.29 14.98 20.84
CA GLY A 427 -2.77 15.89 19.79
C GLY A 427 -1.78 16.05 18.64
N LEU A 428 -1.02 15.00 18.34
CA LEU A 428 0.12 15.11 17.41
C LEU A 428 -0.29 15.40 15.97
N LEU A 429 -1.44 14.93 15.52
CA LEU A 429 -1.88 15.10 14.13
C LEU A 429 -2.58 16.44 13.90
N SER A 430 -2.33 17.01 12.72
CA SER A 430 -3.08 18.13 12.17
C SER A 430 -4.54 17.73 11.89
N VAL A 431 -5.38 18.74 11.66
CA VAL A 431 -6.77 18.52 11.23
C VAL A 431 -6.84 17.70 9.95
N LEU A 432 -5.94 17.98 8.99
CA LEU A 432 -5.86 17.26 7.72
C LEU A 432 -5.40 15.81 7.91
N GLY A 433 -4.33 15.60 8.70
CA GLY A 433 -3.81 14.27 9.01
C GLY A 433 -4.84 13.38 9.70
N LYS A 434 -5.67 13.96 10.58
CA LYS A 434 -6.77 13.25 11.22
C LYS A 434 -7.89 12.90 10.23
N GLU A 435 -8.30 13.84 9.38
CA GLU A 435 -9.29 13.57 8.32
C GLU A 435 -8.83 12.42 7.40
N PHE A 436 -7.55 12.46 6.99
CA PHE A 436 -6.91 11.43 6.17
C PHE A 436 -6.96 10.06 6.84
N MET A 437 -6.67 9.99 8.14
CA MET A 437 -6.71 8.75 8.91
C MET A 437 -8.14 8.21 9.05
N ASP A 438 -9.10 9.06 9.38
CA ASP A 438 -10.51 8.67 9.49
C ASP A 438 -11.04 8.12 8.16
N ARG A 439 -10.70 8.78 7.04
CA ARG A 439 -11.01 8.32 5.68
C ARG A 439 -10.37 6.98 5.37
N SER A 440 -9.08 6.80 5.70
CA SER A 440 -8.35 5.54 5.48
C SER A 440 -8.96 4.37 6.26
N ILE A 441 -9.28 4.58 7.55
CA ILE A 441 -9.93 3.59 8.42
C ILE A 441 -11.32 3.24 7.87
N ARG A 442 -12.10 4.25 7.46
CA ARG A 442 -13.44 4.04 6.88
C ARG A 442 -13.38 3.25 5.58
N GLN A 443 -12.41 3.54 4.71
CA GLN A 443 -12.23 2.81 3.45
C GLN A 443 -11.85 1.35 3.69
N ARG A 444 -11.03 1.04 4.71
CA ARG A 444 -10.73 -0.34 5.10
C ARG A 444 -11.97 -1.11 5.56
N LYS A 445 -12.85 -0.46 6.35
CA LYS A 445 -14.13 -1.07 6.78
C LYS A 445 -15.02 -1.39 5.59
N ILE A 446 -15.12 -0.46 4.64
CA ILE A 446 -15.88 -0.65 3.40
C ILE A 446 -15.29 -1.82 2.58
N ASN A 447 -13.98 -1.86 2.37
CA ASN A 447 -13.32 -2.94 1.62
C ASN A 447 -13.48 -4.31 2.29
N LYS A 448 -13.44 -4.38 3.63
CA LYS A 448 -13.75 -5.62 4.37
C LYS A 448 -15.19 -6.07 4.14
N TRP A 449 -16.15 -5.15 4.18
CA TRP A 449 -17.55 -5.46 3.96
C TRP A 449 -17.80 -6.00 2.54
N PHE A 450 -17.19 -5.39 1.52
CA PHE A 450 -17.27 -5.89 0.14
C PHE A 450 -16.66 -7.29 -0.03
N ARG A 451 -15.48 -7.56 0.56
CA ARG A 451 -14.87 -8.91 0.49
C ARG A 451 -15.70 -9.98 1.19
N VAL A 452 -16.33 -9.64 2.32
CA VAL A 452 -17.25 -10.57 3.01
C VAL A 452 -18.47 -10.85 2.14
N GLY A 453 -19.00 -9.83 1.46
CA GLY A 453 -20.09 -10.00 0.49
C GLY A 453 -19.72 -10.90 -0.68
N GLU A 454 -18.54 -10.71 -1.29
CA GLU A 454 -18.04 -11.56 -2.38
C GLU A 454 -17.83 -13.02 -1.93
N PHE A 455 -17.28 -13.23 -0.73
CA PHE A 455 -17.07 -14.56 -0.18
C PHE A 455 -18.39 -15.27 0.12
N ALA A 456 -19.37 -14.55 0.67
CA ALA A 456 -20.72 -15.07 0.90
C ALA A 456 -21.40 -15.48 -0.41
N ALA A 457 -21.33 -14.63 -1.45
CA ALA A 457 -21.87 -14.94 -2.77
C ALA A 457 -21.21 -16.20 -3.40
N PHE A 458 -19.88 -16.33 -3.25
CA PHE A 458 -19.15 -17.51 -3.72
C PHE A 458 -19.62 -18.80 -3.02
N ILE A 459 -19.78 -18.78 -1.70
CA ILE A 459 -20.31 -19.93 -0.95
C ILE A 459 -21.72 -20.31 -1.42
N SER A 460 -22.59 -19.34 -1.67
CA SER A 460 -23.95 -19.61 -2.17
C SER A 460 -23.94 -20.34 -3.52
N VAL A 461 -23.05 -19.96 -4.44
CA VAL A 461 -22.91 -20.62 -5.75
C VAL A 461 -22.44 -22.07 -5.61
N VAL A 462 -21.48 -22.34 -4.73
CA VAL A 462 -20.95 -23.69 -4.50
C VAL A 462 -22.01 -24.61 -3.90
N VAL A 463 -22.79 -24.13 -2.92
CA VAL A 463 -23.87 -24.90 -2.29
C VAL A 463 -24.97 -25.25 -3.30
N LEU A 464 -25.36 -24.31 -4.15
CA LEU A 464 -26.33 -24.55 -5.23
C LEU A 464 -25.82 -25.57 -6.24
N GLY A 465 -24.54 -25.50 -6.63
CA GLY A 465 -23.91 -26.45 -7.54
C GLY A 465 -23.84 -27.87 -6.97
N ALA A 466 -23.51 -28.01 -5.68
CA ALA A 466 -23.49 -29.31 -5.00
C ALA A 466 -24.90 -29.91 -4.91
N GLY A 467 -25.91 -29.11 -4.58
CA GLY A 467 -27.31 -29.54 -4.54
C GLY A 467 -27.80 -30.04 -5.90
N LEU A 468 -27.46 -29.33 -6.98
CA LEU A 468 -27.82 -29.74 -8.35
C LEU A 468 -27.14 -31.05 -8.75
N SER A 469 -25.88 -31.25 -8.35
CA SER A 469 -25.12 -32.47 -8.63
C SER A 469 -25.72 -33.69 -7.93
N ILE A 470 -26.12 -33.54 -6.66
CA ILE A 470 -26.80 -34.59 -5.89
C ILE A 470 -28.16 -34.93 -6.53
N TYR A 471 -28.93 -33.91 -6.91
CA TYR A 471 -30.23 -34.10 -7.56
C TYR A 471 -30.12 -34.89 -8.88
N LEU A 472 -29.16 -34.52 -9.73
CA LEU A 472 -28.89 -35.23 -10.98
C LEU A 472 -28.41 -36.67 -10.74
N GLY A 473 -27.60 -36.91 -9.72
CA GLY A 473 -27.16 -38.25 -9.33
C GLY A 473 -28.31 -39.17 -8.93
N ILE A 474 -29.27 -38.66 -8.13
CA ILE A 474 -30.45 -39.41 -7.70
C ILE A 474 -31.35 -39.78 -8.90
N GLN A 475 -31.54 -38.85 -9.83
CA GLN A 475 -32.34 -39.11 -11.04
C GLN A 475 -31.72 -40.23 -11.89
N LEU A 476 -30.39 -40.23 -12.05
CA LEU A 476 -29.68 -41.24 -12.83
C LEU A 476 -29.79 -42.64 -12.18
N SER A 477 -29.69 -42.73 -10.84
CA SER A 477 -29.80 -44.01 -10.13
C SER A 477 -31.18 -44.65 -10.28
N VAL A 478 -32.25 -43.86 -10.20
CA VAL A 478 -33.63 -44.36 -10.34
C VAL A 478 -33.88 -44.93 -11.74
N GLN A 479 -33.27 -44.33 -12.77
CA GLN A 479 -33.47 -44.76 -14.14
C GLN A 479 -32.80 -46.10 -14.46
N LEU A 480 -31.64 -46.37 -13.86
CA LEU A 480 -30.93 -47.65 -14.01
C LEU A 480 -31.67 -48.81 -13.33
N GLU A 481 -32.26 -48.57 -12.16
CA GLU A 481 -32.99 -49.60 -11.40
C GLU A 481 -34.29 -50.05 -12.11
N ASN A 482 -34.96 -49.14 -12.81
CA ASN A 482 -36.16 -49.46 -13.59
C ASN A 482 -35.87 -50.34 -14.82
N GLN A 483 -34.67 -50.23 -15.41
CA GLN A 483 -34.30 -51.05 -16.57
C GLN A 483 -33.98 -52.50 -16.19
N THR A 484 -33.37 -52.72 -15.03
CA THR A 484 -33.00 -54.06 -14.56
C THR A 484 -34.23 -54.86 -14.13
N LEU A 485 -35.21 -54.22 -13.49
CA LEU A 485 -36.49 -54.85 -13.11
C LEU A 485 -37.28 -55.34 -14.33
N PHE A 486 -37.28 -54.60 -15.43
CA PHE A 486 -38.00 -54.97 -16.65
C PHE A 486 -37.43 -56.25 -17.31
N GLN A 487 -36.12 -56.49 -17.25
CA GLN A 487 -35.52 -57.69 -17.82
C GLN A 487 -35.79 -58.96 -17.01
N ILE A 488 -35.80 -58.86 -15.68
CA ILE A 488 -36.02 -60.01 -14.79
C ILE A 488 -37.45 -60.55 -14.90
N GLN A 489 -38.43 -59.67 -15.16
CA GLN A 489 -39.83 -60.04 -15.32
C GLN A 489 -40.10 -60.84 -16.62
N ASN A 490 -39.40 -60.51 -17.72
CA ASN A 490 -39.55 -61.25 -18.98
C ASN A 490 -38.89 -62.63 -18.94
N GLN A 491 -37.82 -62.82 -18.17
CA GLN A 491 -37.10 -64.11 -18.09
C GLN A 491 -37.85 -65.18 -17.30
N THR A 492 -38.65 -64.80 -16.30
CA THR A 492 -39.45 -65.73 -15.48
C THR A 492 -40.71 -66.23 -16.20
N LEU A 493 -41.24 -65.46 -17.16
CA LEU A 493 -42.38 -65.86 -17.99
C LEU A 493 -42.07 -67.05 -18.91
N PHE A 494 -40.82 -67.21 -19.38
CA PHE A 494 -40.43 -68.28 -20.32
C PHE A 494 -39.97 -69.60 -19.69
N GLN A 495 -39.75 -69.67 -18.37
CA GLN A 495 -39.29 -70.92 -17.73
C GLN A 495 -40.41 -71.91 -17.36
N ASN A 496 -41.68 -71.50 -17.36
CA ASN A 496 -42.82 -72.38 -17.02
C ASN A 496 -43.41 -73.14 -18.24
N PHE A 497 -42.71 -73.18 -19.37
CA PHE A 497 -43.19 -73.85 -20.59
C PHE A 497 -42.67 -75.29 -20.70
N GLY A 498 -43.59 -76.26 -20.66
CA GLY A 498 -43.33 -77.61 -21.17
C GLY A 498 -43.14 -77.55 -22.69
N SER A 499 -42.19 -78.33 -23.23
CA SER A 499 -41.80 -78.26 -24.65
C SER A 499 -43.01 -78.46 -25.58
N PRO A 500 -43.33 -77.48 -26.45
CA PRO A 500 -44.46 -77.61 -27.37
C PRO A 500 -44.18 -78.71 -28.40
N SER A 501 -45.17 -79.55 -28.64
CA SER A 501 -45.11 -80.69 -29.56
C SER A 501 -45.47 -80.33 -30.99
N ALA A 502 -46.34 -79.32 -31.19
CA ALA A 502 -46.73 -78.78 -32.49
C ALA A 502 -47.19 -77.32 -32.37
N ILE A 503 -47.06 -76.54 -33.45
CA ILE A 503 -47.46 -75.13 -33.51
C ILE A 503 -48.12 -74.84 -34.86
N ALA A 504 -49.15 -73.99 -34.87
CA ALA A 504 -49.80 -73.50 -36.09
C ALA A 504 -50.13 -72.00 -35.97
N PHE A 505 -50.06 -71.26 -37.07
CA PHE A 505 -50.59 -69.90 -37.16
C PHE A 505 -52.05 -69.93 -37.63
N SER A 506 -52.87 -69.00 -37.14
CA SER A 506 -54.19 -68.77 -37.72
C SER A 506 -54.06 -68.25 -39.16
N PRO A 507 -55.06 -68.46 -40.03
CA PRO A 507 -55.01 -68.02 -41.43
C PRO A 507 -54.83 -66.49 -41.59
N ASP A 508 -55.32 -65.70 -40.64
CA ASP A 508 -55.16 -64.25 -40.61
C ASP A 508 -53.81 -63.79 -40.01
N GLY A 509 -53.01 -64.73 -39.52
CA GLY A 509 -51.70 -64.50 -38.91
C GLY A 509 -51.75 -63.82 -37.56
N LYS A 510 -52.93 -63.58 -36.98
CA LYS A 510 -53.07 -62.85 -35.70
C LYS A 510 -52.91 -63.72 -34.48
N GLN A 511 -53.05 -65.04 -34.62
CA GLN A 511 -52.98 -65.96 -33.50
C GLN A 511 -51.97 -67.09 -33.75
N ILE A 512 -51.34 -67.55 -32.67
CA ILE A 512 -50.55 -68.78 -32.65
C ILE A 512 -51.28 -69.79 -31.80
N LEU A 513 -51.37 -71.02 -32.28
CA LEU A 513 -51.81 -72.17 -31.52
C LEU A 513 -50.61 -73.07 -31.22
N SER A 514 -50.40 -73.39 -29.95
CA SER A 514 -49.38 -74.35 -29.52
C SER A 514 -50.02 -75.55 -28.86
N ALA A 515 -49.59 -76.75 -29.26
CA ALA A 515 -49.89 -78.00 -28.61
C ALA A 515 -48.77 -78.36 -27.63
N SER A 516 -49.11 -78.93 -26.48
CA SER A 516 -48.14 -79.26 -25.44
C SER A 516 -48.32 -80.70 -24.92
N ARG A 517 -47.22 -81.25 -24.39
CA ARG A 517 -47.22 -82.53 -23.65
C ARG A 517 -47.90 -82.43 -22.29
N ASP A 518 -48.25 -81.23 -21.84
CA ASP A 518 -49.12 -81.04 -20.67
C ASP A 518 -50.61 -81.31 -20.98
N ARG A 519 -50.90 -81.85 -22.18
CA ARG A 519 -52.25 -82.20 -22.68
C ARG A 519 -53.13 -81.00 -23.00
N THR A 520 -52.56 -79.80 -22.99
CA THR A 520 -53.25 -78.56 -23.29
C THR A 520 -52.90 -78.03 -24.68
N LEU A 521 -53.84 -77.27 -25.22
CA LEU A 521 -53.65 -76.38 -26.35
C LEU A 521 -53.64 -74.95 -25.81
N ARG A 522 -52.82 -74.08 -26.37
CA ARG A 522 -52.76 -72.67 -25.97
C ARG A 522 -52.80 -71.76 -27.18
N LEU A 523 -53.67 -70.76 -27.12
CA LEU A 523 -53.87 -69.75 -28.14
C LEU A 523 -53.20 -68.45 -27.69
N TRP A 524 -52.42 -67.84 -28.57
CA TRP A 524 -51.61 -66.67 -28.29
C TRP A 524 -51.90 -65.56 -29.30
N ASP A 525 -51.83 -64.31 -28.85
CA ASP A 525 -51.86 -63.15 -29.73
C ASP A 525 -50.45 -62.93 -30.31
N THR A 526 -50.34 -62.84 -31.63
CA THR A 526 -49.04 -62.69 -32.31
C THR A 526 -48.37 -61.35 -32.05
N ASP A 527 -49.14 -60.26 -31.98
CA ASP A 527 -48.60 -58.90 -31.86
C ASP A 527 -48.10 -58.61 -30.43
N SER A 528 -48.87 -59.04 -29.43
CA SER A 528 -48.56 -58.80 -28.02
C SER A 528 -47.82 -59.96 -27.34
N GLY A 529 -47.82 -61.15 -27.93
CA GLY A 529 -47.28 -62.37 -27.32
C GLY A 529 -48.06 -62.85 -26.09
N GLN A 530 -49.25 -62.30 -25.83
CA GLN A 530 -50.06 -62.67 -24.67
C GLN A 530 -50.78 -64.00 -24.90
N LEU A 531 -50.84 -64.81 -23.84
CA LEU A 531 -51.68 -66.00 -23.80
C LEU A 531 -53.15 -65.57 -23.81
N LEU A 532 -53.85 -65.82 -24.92
CA LEU A 532 -55.28 -65.53 -25.05
C LEU A 532 -56.11 -66.59 -24.33
N ARG A 533 -55.74 -67.87 -24.45
CA ARG A 533 -56.52 -68.97 -23.90
C ARG A 533 -55.70 -70.25 -23.72
N THR A 534 -56.03 -71.01 -22.68
CA THR A 534 -55.66 -72.43 -22.54
C THR A 534 -56.90 -73.28 -22.76
N ILE A 535 -56.82 -74.24 -23.68
CA ILE A 535 -57.89 -75.18 -24.02
C ILE A 535 -57.45 -76.55 -23.50
N GLU A 536 -58.26 -77.10 -22.59
CA GLU A 536 -58.02 -78.38 -21.92
C GLU A 536 -59.08 -79.40 -22.38
N GLY A 537 -58.69 -80.69 -22.42
CA GLY A 537 -59.66 -81.77 -22.59
C GLY A 537 -59.10 -83.07 -23.16
N HIS A 538 -57.94 -83.03 -23.83
CA HIS A 538 -57.22 -84.25 -24.17
C HIS A 538 -56.71 -84.96 -22.90
N THR A 539 -56.72 -86.28 -22.90
CA THR A 539 -56.29 -87.09 -21.75
C THR A 539 -54.84 -87.56 -21.85
N ASP A 540 -54.18 -87.31 -22.98
CA ASP A 540 -52.77 -87.60 -23.24
C ASP A 540 -52.14 -86.52 -24.16
N ASP A 541 -50.83 -86.61 -24.40
CA ASP A 541 -50.03 -85.67 -25.19
C ASP A 541 -50.74 -85.27 -26.49
N VAL A 542 -50.92 -83.96 -26.69
CA VAL A 542 -51.39 -83.46 -27.98
C VAL A 542 -50.22 -83.43 -28.94
N THR A 543 -50.32 -84.09 -30.09
CA THR A 543 -49.20 -84.34 -30.99
C THR A 543 -49.24 -83.53 -32.27
N ALA A 544 -50.42 -83.08 -32.70
CA ALA A 544 -50.58 -82.25 -33.89
C ALA A 544 -51.77 -81.30 -33.74
N VAL A 545 -51.67 -80.14 -34.38
CA VAL A 545 -52.72 -79.11 -34.41
C VAL A 545 -52.81 -78.45 -35.77
N ALA A 546 -54.00 -77.99 -36.14
CA ALA A 546 -54.23 -77.18 -37.33
C ALA A 546 -55.38 -76.19 -37.12
N PHE A 547 -55.33 -75.05 -37.80
CA PHE A 547 -56.51 -74.19 -37.97
C PHE A 547 -57.27 -74.59 -39.23
N SER A 548 -58.59 -74.47 -39.16
CA SER A 548 -59.46 -74.42 -40.33
C SER A 548 -59.13 -73.20 -41.20
N PRO A 549 -59.38 -73.24 -42.53
CA PRO A 549 -59.06 -72.14 -43.43
C PRO A 549 -59.80 -70.83 -43.12
N ASP A 550 -60.98 -70.90 -42.50
CA ASP A 550 -61.73 -69.71 -42.07
C ASP A 550 -61.31 -69.20 -40.67
N GLY A 551 -60.39 -69.92 -40.01
CA GLY A 551 -59.84 -69.58 -38.69
C GLY A 551 -60.81 -69.80 -37.53
N LYS A 552 -62.01 -70.33 -37.76
CA LYS A 552 -63.04 -70.46 -36.73
C LYS A 552 -62.93 -71.75 -35.93
N GLN A 553 -62.33 -72.78 -36.52
CA GLN A 553 -62.13 -74.08 -35.87
C GLN A 553 -60.66 -74.43 -35.72
N ILE A 554 -60.35 -75.10 -34.62
CA ILE A 554 -59.07 -75.73 -34.33
C ILE A 554 -59.26 -77.24 -34.39
N LEU A 555 -58.35 -77.94 -35.06
CA LEU A 555 -58.25 -79.38 -35.02
C LEU A 555 -57.02 -79.78 -34.21
N SER A 556 -57.20 -80.74 -33.30
CA SER A 556 -56.11 -81.33 -32.54
C SER A 556 -56.14 -82.85 -32.61
N ALA A 557 -54.94 -83.43 -32.57
CA ALA A 557 -54.75 -84.86 -32.46
C ALA A 557 -53.93 -85.18 -31.21
N SER A 558 -54.31 -86.26 -30.52
CA SER A 558 -53.62 -86.67 -29.29
C SER A 558 -53.31 -88.17 -29.28
N ARG A 559 -52.36 -88.54 -28.42
CA ARG A 559 -52.08 -89.93 -28.06
C ARG A 559 -53.24 -90.62 -27.35
N ASP A 560 -54.25 -89.88 -26.91
CA ASP A 560 -55.50 -90.44 -26.38
C ASP A 560 -56.38 -91.12 -27.45
N ARG A 561 -55.87 -91.20 -28.69
CA ARG A 561 -56.51 -91.82 -29.86
C ARG A 561 -57.75 -91.05 -30.34
N THR A 562 -57.84 -89.77 -30.01
CA THR A 562 -58.89 -88.89 -30.49
C THR A 562 -58.37 -87.79 -31.39
N LEU A 563 -59.19 -87.45 -32.40
CA LEU A 563 -59.14 -86.15 -33.07
C LEU A 563 -60.25 -85.31 -32.48
N ARG A 564 -59.95 -84.05 -32.16
CA ARG A 564 -60.92 -83.13 -31.57
C ARG A 564 -60.99 -81.85 -32.35
N LEU A 565 -62.21 -81.41 -32.60
CA LEU A 565 -62.54 -80.16 -33.25
C LEU A 565 -62.99 -79.17 -32.17
N TRP A 566 -62.42 -77.97 -32.15
CA TRP A 566 -62.70 -76.94 -31.17
C TRP A 566 -63.12 -75.66 -31.88
N ASP A 567 -64.02 -74.91 -31.25
CA ASP A 567 -64.32 -73.54 -31.66
C ASP A 567 -63.19 -72.62 -31.18
N THR A 568 -62.64 -71.80 -32.07
CA THR A 568 -61.45 -70.98 -31.80
C THR A 568 -61.73 -69.85 -30.81
N ASP A 569 -62.88 -69.20 -30.95
CA ASP A 569 -63.24 -68.02 -30.16
C ASP A 569 -63.57 -68.40 -28.71
N SER A 570 -64.36 -69.46 -28.53
CA SER A 570 -64.81 -69.94 -27.23
C SER A 570 -63.85 -70.95 -26.59
N GLY A 571 -63.07 -71.68 -27.39
CA GLY A 571 -62.24 -72.80 -26.95
C GLY A 571 -63.05 -74.05 -26.57
N THR A 572 -64.34 -74.13 -26.91
CA THR A 572 -65.17 -75.28 -26.57
C THR A 572 -65.01 -76.42 -27.56
N LEU A 573 -65.09 -77.65 -27.05
CA LEU A 573 -65.09 -78.86 -27.87
C LEU A 573 -66.38 -78.93 -28.70
N VAL A 574 -66.23 -78.94 -30.02
CA VAL A 574 -67.34 -79.05 -30.99
C VAL A 574 -67.63 -80.52 -31.28
N GLU A 575 -66.59 -81.29 -31.55
CA GLU A 575 -66.72 -82.69 -31.92
C GLU A 575 -65.49 -83.51 -31.51
N THR A 576 -65.69 -84.80 -31.27
CA THR A 576 -64.61 -85.77 -31.01
C THR A 576 -64.79 -86.96 -31.93
N GLN A 577 -63.72 -87.31 -32.64
CA GLN A 577 -63.65 -88.53 -33.44
C GLN A 577 -62.71 -89.52 -32.77
N GLU A 578 -63.22 -90.73 -32.51
CA GLU A 578 -62.41 -91.84 -32.03
C GLU A 578 -61.76 -92.56 -33.22
N LEU A 579 -60.47 -92.81 -33.10
CA LEU A 579 -59.73 -93.57 -34.10
C LEU A 579 -59.90 -95.06 -33.80
N GLU A 580 -60.76 -95.74 -34.55
CA GLU A 580 -60.96 -97.19 -34.41
C GLU A 580 -59.73 -97.99 -34.93
N GLY A 581 -59.41 -99.09 -34.23
CA GLY A 581 -58.28 -100.01 -34.51
C GLY A 581 -57.06 -99.85 -33.59
N ASP A 582 -56.05 -100.71 -33.74
CA ASP A 582 -54.73 -100.60 -33.07
C ASP A 582 -53.90 -99.45 -33.67
N THR A 583 -54.46 -98.24 -33.64
CA THR A 583 -53.87 -97.03 -34.22
C THR A 583 -52.76 -96.51 -33.32
N ASP A 584 -51.54 -96.44 -33.86
CA ASP A 584 -50.42 -95.73 -33.24
C ASP A 584 -50.66 -94.19 -33.33
N SER A 585 -49.86 -93.40 -32.60
CA SER A 585 -50.04 -91.95 -32.42
C SER A 585 -50.20 -91.19 -33.76
N VAL A 586 -51.23 -90.34 -33.85
CA VAL A 586 -51.40 -89.39 -34.97
C VAL A 586 -50.24 -88.40 -34.96
N THR A 587 -49.60 -88.21 -36.11
CA THR A 587 -48.39 -87.38 -36.26
C THR A 587 -48.63 -86.08 -37.00
N ALA A 588 -49.70 -86.01 -37.79
CA ALA A 588 -50.09 -84.78 -38.48
C ALA A 588 -51.60 -84.74 -38.71
N VAL A 589 -52.13 -83.53 -38.72
CA VAL A 589 -53.51 -83.23 -39.10
C VAL A 589 -53.52 -82.02 -40.02
N ALA A 590 -54.48 -81.99 -40.95
CA ALA A 590 -54.70 -80.85 -41.83
C ALA A 590 -56.16 -80.72 -42.21
N PHE A 591 -56.62 -79.48 -42.38
CA PHE A 591 -57.85 -79.22 -43.12
C PHE A 591 -57.57 -79.15 -44.61
N SER A 592 -58.52 -79.61 -45.40
CA SER A 592 -58.63 -79.28 -46.81
C SER A 592 -58.80 -77.75 -47.00
N PRO A 593 -58.37 -77.19 -48.15
CA PRO A 593 -58.48 -75.75 -48.40
C PRO A 593 -59.91 -75.20 -48.38
N ASP A 594 -60.93 -76.03 -48.66
CA ASP A 594 -62.34 -75.65 -48.59
C ASP A 594 -62.96 -75.87 -47.20
N GLY A 595 -62.18 -76.41 -46.24
CA GLY A 595 -62.58 -76.68 -44.86
C GLY A 595 -63.49 -77.89 -44.69
N LYS A 596 -63.93 -78.54 -45.76
CA LYS A 596 -64.97 -79.58 -45.72
C LYS A 596 -64.45 -80.96 -45.37
N GLN A 597 -63.14 -81.15 -45.45
CA GLN A 597 -62.48 -82.41 -45.16
C GLN A 597 -61.31 -82.22 -44.20
N ILE A 598 -61.11 -83.21 -43.34
CA ILE A 598 -59.98 -83.33 -42.43
C ILE A 598 -59.14 -84.53 -42.86
N LEU A 599 -57.82 -84.35 -42.92
CA LEU A 599 -56.85 -85.42 -43.16
C LEU A 599 -56.04 -85.67 -41.89
N SER A 600 -55.97 -86.92 -41.43
CA SER A 600 -55.06 -87.34 -40.37
C SER A 600 -54.05 -88.37 -40.87
N ALA A 601 -52.80 -88.21 -40.42
CA ALA A 601 -51.70 -89.13 -40.72
C ALA A 601 -51.24 -89.83 -39.44
N SER A 602 -51.29 -91.16 -39.47
CA SER A 602 -50.99 -92.01 -38.32
C SER A 602 -49.69 -92.79 -38.51
N ARG A 603 -49.04 -93.15 -37.40
CA ARG A 603 -47.84 -94.02 -37.42
C ARG A 603 -48.12 -95.45 -37.86
N ASP A 604 -49.39 -95.86 -37.90
CA ASP A 604 -49.84 -97.13 -38.49
C ASP A 604 -49.69 -97.18 -40.02
N ARG A 605 -49.10 -96.14 -40.62
CA ARG A 605 -48.87 -95.94 -42.06
C ARG A 605 -50.15 -95.67 -42.85
N THR A 606 -51.24 -95.32 -42.19
CA THR A 606 -52.50 -94.97 -42.85
C THR A 606 -52.74 -93.45 -42.85
N LEU A 607 -53.37 -92.99 -43.92
CA LEU A 607 -53.99 -91.67 -44.05
C LEU A 607 -55.50 -91.84 -44.00
N ARG A 608 -56.16 -91.07 -43.12
CA ARG A 608 -57.61 -91.12 -42.94
C ARG A 608 -58.21 -89.78 -43.31
N LEU A 609 -59.15 -89.80 -44.25
CA LEU A 609 -59.88 -88.63 -44.73
C LEU A 609 -61.28 -88.65 -44.12
N TRP A 610 -61.65 -87.57 -43.46
CA TRP A 610 -62.92 -87.40 -42.75
C TRP A 610 -63.68 -86.22 -43.35
N ASP A 611 -65.00 -86.29 -43.29
CA ASP A 611 -65.88 -85.16 -43.56
C ASP A 611 -65.97 -84.28 -42.31
N THR A 612 -65.73 -82.97 -42.44
CA THR A 612 -65.68 -82.04 -41.29
C THR A 612 -67.05 -81.84 -40.64
N ASP A 613 -68.12 -81.82 -41.43
CA ASP A 613 -69.47 -81.47 -40.95
C ASP A 613 -70.20 -82.65 -40.31
N SER A 614 -70.01 -83.85 -40.88
CA SER A 614 -70.64 -85.08 -40.39
C SER A 614 -69.75 -85.91 -39.47
N GLY A 615 -68.44 -85.61 -39.42
CA GLY A 615 -67.48 -86.39 -38.66
C GLY A 615 -67.20 -87.78 -39.23
N THR A 616 -67.79 -88.12 -40.39
CA THR A 616 -67.72 -89.49 -40.92
C THR A 616 -66.42 -89.74 -41.67
N LEU A 617 -65.87 -90.94 -41.50
CA LEU A 617 -64.70 -91.40 -42.25
C LEU A 617 -65.08 -91.63 -43.72
N ILE A 618 -64.53 -90.81 -44.62
CA ILE A 618 -64.74 -90.90 -46.06
C ILE A 618 -63.89 -92.02 -46.65
N ARG A 619 -62.59 -92.06 -46.28
CA ARG A 619 -61.61 -92.97 -46.90
C ARG A 619 -60.39 -93.22 -46.02
N ILE A 620 -59.90 -94.46 -46.02
CA ILE A 620 -58.56 -94.83 -45.54
C ILE A 620 -57.67 -95.14 -46.74
N THR A 621 -56.43 -94.67 -46.71
CA THR A 621 -55.38 -94.98 -47.69
C THR A 621 -54.16 -95.50 -46.94
N GLU A 622 -53.60 -96.64 -47.36
CA GLU A 622 -52.38 -97.24 -46.79
C GLU A 622 -51.15 -96.98 -47.65
#